data_AF-A0A1H4YE98-F1
#
_entry.id   AF-A0A1H4YE98-F1
#
_cell.length_a   1.000
_cell.length_b   1.000
_cell.length_c   1.000
_cell.angle_alpha   90.00
_cell.angle_beta   90.00
_cell.angle_gamma   90.00
#
_symmetry.space_group_name_H-M   'P 1'
#
loop_
_entity.id
_entity.type
_entity.pdbx_description
1 polymer ?
#
loop_
_entity_poly.entity_id
_entity_poly.type
_entity_poly.pdbx_seq_one_letter_code
_entity_poly.pdbx_strand_id
1 'polypeptide(L)'
;MTTAAMRPADGRFDVNDGVPEESSGARDFARATRHSARVRLLRRAIPVGVVIAVAGLLAVWLFDPFRQILPANFSVQGFNLSTSQVTMQMPKLAGFKKDNRPYEVVAKQAIQDVSKPSVINLVEMDAHLVLESGQSANLTAKQGIYDTQNETLEVKTDVRVKTTSGYDIRLEQATMKFKTGDINSSKPVNVKMSDGEISADGLEMVDNGKRVTFIGNVRSRLEPTADGAPSKQQAAVKQELRP
;
A
#
# COMPACT_ATOMS: atom_id res chain seq x y z
N MET A 1 -75.49 -53.16 5.78
CA MET A 1 -76.01 -54.15 6.74
C MET A 1 -76.30 -53.42 8.03
N THR A 2 -77.50 -53.59 8.60
CA THR A 2 -77.74 -53.66 10.05
C THR A 2 -77.41 -52.40 10.88
N THR A 3 -78.19 -51.90 11.82
CA THR A 3 -79.51 -52.17 12.40
C THR A 3 -79.62 -51.12 13.54
N ALA A 4 -80.68 -51.20 14.33
CA ALA A 4 -80.86 -50.53 15.63
C ALA A 4 -81.54 -49.15 15.52
N ALA A 5 -82.87 -49.11 15.45
CA ALA A 5 -83.85 -49.45 16.49
C ALA A 5 -84.04 -48.31 17.51
N MET A 6 -85.10 -47.57 17.20
CA MET A 6 -85.87 -46.61 17.96
C MET A 6 -86.31 -47.15 19.34
N ARG A 7 -86.21 -46.33 20.39
CA ARG A 7 -87.02 -46.40 21.62
C ARG A 7 -87.56 -45.00 21.92
N PRO A 8 -88.89 -44.79 21.98
CA PRO A 8 -89.47 -43.61 22.61
C PRO A 8 -90.19 -44.00 23.90
N ALA A 9 -90.06 -43.20 24.95
CA ALA A 9 -91.07 -43.15 26.02
C ALA A 9 -90.92 -41.88 26.85
N ASP A 10 -92.11 -41.33 27.14
CA ASP A 10 -92.47 -40.26 28.08
C ASP A 10 -91.95 -38.85 27.77
N GLY A 11 -92.80 -37.85 27.50
CA GLY A 11 -94.20 -37.71 27.89
C GLY A 11 -94.29 -36.98 29.22
N ARG A 12 -94.21 -35.65 29.17
CA ARG A 12 -94.87 -34.75 30.12
C ARG A 12 -94.98 -33.36 29.49
N PHE A 13 -96.21 -33.01 29.19
CA PHE A 13 -96.65 -31.67 28.85
C PHE A 13 -96.76 -30.89 30.16
N ASP A 14 -95.85 -29.93 30.36
CA ASP A 14 -96.03 -28.84 31.32
C ASP A 14 -96.30 -27.57 30.51
N VAL A 15 -97.56 -27.18 30.45
CA VAL A 15 -98.03 -25.92 29.89
C VAL A 15 -97.96 -24.89 31.01
N ASN A 16 -96.90 -24.09 31.03
CA ASN A 16 -96.79 -22.95 31.93
C ASN A 16 -97.12 -21.68 31.13
N ASP A 17 -98.35 -21.21 31.28
CA ASP A 17 -98.84 -19.95 30.74
C ASP A 17 -98.36 -18.79 31.63
N GLY A 18 -97.40 -18.02 31.12
CA GLY A 18 -96.87 -16.83 31.76
C GLY A 18 -96.51 -15.76 30.73
N VAL A 19 -97.49 -14.89 30.46
CA VAL A 19 -97.45 -13.46 30.07
C VAL A 19 -96.25 -12.92 29.25
N PRO A 20 -96.47 -12.17 28.15
CA PRO A 20 -95.40 -11.67 27.29
C PRO A 20 -94.62 -10.52 27.95
N GLU A 21 -93.36 -10.77 28.33
CA GLU A 21 -92.41 -9.70 28.64
C GLU A 21 -91.59 -9.34 27.40
N GLU A 22 -92.03 -8.28 26.73
CA GLU A 22 -91.17 -7.43 25.91
C GLU A 22 -90.00 -6.91 26.76
N SER A 23 -88.82 -7.51 26.64
CA SER A 23 -87.52 -6.81 26.72
C SER A 23 -86.36 -7.79 26.80
N SER A 24 -85.80 -8.23 25.67
CA SER A 24 -84.38 -8.65 25.62
C SER A 24 -83.76 -8.73 24.22
N GLY A 25 -84.31 -8.03 23.22
CA GLY A 25 -83.63 -7.83 21.93
C GLY A 25 -82.32 -7.02 22.04
N ALA A 26 -82.02 -6.38 23.17
CA ALA A 26 -80.85 -5.50 23.31
C ALA A 26 -79.53 -6.23 23.64
N ARG A 27 -79.55 -7.51 24.03
CA ARG A 27 -78.35 -8.22 24.48
C ARG A 27 -77.61 -8.97 23.36
N ASP A 28 -78.28 -9.25 22.24
CA ASP A 28 -77.65 -9.93 21.09
C ASP A 28 -77.04 -8.96 20.06
N PHE A 29 -77.50 -7.71 19.97
CA PHE A 29 -76.89 -6.71 19.07
C PHE A 29 -75.56 -6.12 19.60
N ALA A 30 -75.22 -6.32 20.87
CA ALA A 30 -73.97 -5.81 21.45
C ALA A 30 -72.72 -6.61 21.05
N ARG A 31 -72.88 -7.84 20.54
CA ARG A 31 -71.74 -8.68 20.09
C ARG A 31 -71.33 -8.42 18.63
N ALA A 32 -72.18 -7.82 17.79
CA ALA A 32 -71.89 -7.59 16.38
C ALA A 32 -71.13 -6.28 16.07
N THR A 33 -71.26 -5.24 16.90
CA THR A 33 -70.62 -3.92 16.64
C THR A 33 -69.14 -3.86 17.01
N ARG A 34 -68.66 -4.79 17.86
CA ARG A 34 -67.25 -4.86 18.28
C ARG A 34 -66.30 -5.25 17.15
N HIS A 35 -66.76 -5.99 16.14
CA HIS A 35 -65.92 -6.38 15.00
C HIS A 35 -65.81 -5.27 13.95
N SER A 36 -66.87 -4.48 13.76
CA SER A 36 -66.92 -3.40 12.77
C SER A 36 -66.06 -2.19 13.17
N ALA A 37 -66.01 -1.85 14.46
CA ALA A 37 -65.17 -0.75 14.97
C ALA A 37 -63.66 -1.04 14.83
N ARG A 38 -63.24 -2.29 15.08
CA ARG A 38 -61.82 -2.70 14.97
C ARG A 38 -61.31 -2.66 13.52
N VAL A 39 -62.13 -3.07 12.56
CA VAL A 39 -61.77 -3.02 11.13
C VAL A 39 -61.70 -1.58 10.63
N ARG A 40 -62.59 -0.69 11.10
CA ARG A 40 -62.57 0.74 10.72
C ARG A 40 -61.36 1.48 11.30
N LEU A 41 -60.91 1.09 12.50
CA LEU A 41 -59.68 1.58 13.11
C LEU A 41 -58.44 1.11 12.32
N LEU A 42 -58.34 -0.18 11.98
CA LEU A 42 -57.23 -0.70 11.18
C LEU A 42 -57.14 -0.05 9.79
N ARG A 43 -58.29 0.19 9.14
CA ARG A 43 -58.32 0.83 7.82
C ARG A 43 -57.81 2.28 7.83
N ARG A 44 -57.82 2.97 8.98
CA ARG A 44 -57.21 4.31 9.16
C ARG A 44 -55.80 4.25 9.75
N ALA A 45 -55.51 3.28 10.61
CA ALA A 45 -54.21 3.14 11.26
C ALA A 45 -53.10 2.77 10.27
N ILE A 46 -53.38 1.95 9.26
CA ILE A 46 -52.39 1.54 8.26
C ILE A 46 -51.82 2.72 7.47
N PRO A 47 -52.63 3.56 6.78
CA PRO A 47 -52.08 4.68 6.03
C PRO A 47 -51.41 5.72 6.95
N VAL A 48 -51.96 5.96 8.14
CA VAL A 48 -51.34 6.89 9.11
C VAL A 48 -49.99 6.36 9.60
N GLY A 49 -49.88 5.07 9.87
CA GLY A 49 -48.63 4.43 10.27
C GLY A 49 -47.54 4.55 9.19
N VAL A 50 -47.92 4.39 7.91
CA VAL A 50 -46.98 4.56 6.79
C VAL A 50 -46.48 6.00 6.70
N VAL A 51 -47.39 6.98 6.81
CA VAL A 51 -47.00 8.41 6.78
C VAL A 51 -46.07 8.75 7.94
N ILE A 52 -46.35 8.25 9.14
CA ILE A 52 -45.49 8.45 10.32
C ILE A 52 -44.13 7.78 10.12
N ALA A 53 -44.07 6.56 9.59
CA ALA A 53 -42.82 5.86 9.34
C ALA A 53 -41.93 6.58 8.32
N VAL A 54 -42.53 7.07 7.22
CA VAL A 54 -41.81 7.85 6.19
C VAL A 54 -41.34 9.19 6.75
N ALA A 55 -42.21 9.91 7.48
CA ALA A 55 -41.83 11.16 8.14
C ALA A 55 -40.71 10.94 9.17
N GLY A 56 -40.73 9.83 9.92
CA GLY A 56 -39.68 9.46 10.86
C GLY A 56 -38.34 9.18 10.17
N LEU A 57 -38.35 8.43 9.06
CA LEU A 57 -37.14 8.18 8.26
C LEU A 57 -36.55 9.47 7.68
N LEU A 58 -37.41 10.36 7.15
CA LEU A 58 -36.97 11.66 6.64
C LEU A 58 -36.45 12.57 7.76
N ALA A 59 -37.05 12.53 8.95
CA ALA A 59 -36.57 13.27 10.11
C ALA A 59 -35.20 12.76 10.58
N VAL A 60 -34.98 11.44 10.63
CA VAL A 60 -33.67 10.86 10.95
C VAL A 60 -32.62 11.25 9.91
N TRP A 61 -32.99 11.26 8.62
CA TRP A 61 -32.08 11.67 7.55
C TRP A 61 -31.75 13.17 7.56
N LEU A 62 -32.74 14.03 7.85
CA LEU A 62 -32.57 15.49 7.83
C LEU A 62 -31.90 16.03 9.10
N PHE A 63 -32.23 15.48 10.27
CA PHE A 63 -31.71 15.95 11.56
C PHE A 63 -30.47 15.19 12.05
N ASP A 64 -30.11 14.08 11.39
CA ASP A 64 -28.92 13.26 11.66
C ASP A 64 -28.59 13.16 13.18
N PRO A 65 -29.57 12.74 14.03
CA PRO A 65 -29.50 12.88 15.49
C PRO A 65 -28.36 12.05 16.12
N PHE A 66 -27.72 11.19 15.34
CA PHE A 66 -26.57 10.39 15.75
C PHE A 66 -25.24 11.15 15.69
N ARG A 67 -25.16 12.30 15.00
CA ARG A 67 -23.92 13.12 14.98
C ARG A 67 -23.59 13.78 16.33
N GLN A 68 -24.58 14.01 17.19
CA GLN A 68 -24.37 14.68 18.48
C GLN A 68 -24.15 13.73 19.66
N ILE A 69 -24.41 12.43 19.49
CA ILE A 69 -24.30 11.42 20.56
C ILE A 69 -23.08 10.49 20.34
N LEU A 70 -22.50 10.52 19.14
CA LEU A 70 -21.24 9.84 18.87
C LEU A 70 -20.09 10.78 19.26
N PRO A 71 -19.27 10.47 20.29
CA PRO A 71 -17.96 11.11 20.39
C PRO A 71 -17.23 10.91 19.05
N ALA A 72 -16.46 11.92 18.64
CA ALA A 72 -15.85 12.06 17.32
C ALA A 72 -14.80 10.98 16.93
N ASN A 73 -14.91 9.78 17.51
CA ASN A 73 -14.00 8.64 17.39
C ASN A 73 -14.70 7.33 16.96
N PHE A 74 -15.97 7.37 16.50
CA PHE A 74 -16.55 6.24 15.75
C PHE A 74 -16.05 6.25 14.30
N SER A 75 -14.84 5.71 14.16
CA SER A 75 -14.24 5.27 12.91
C SER A 75 -15.21 4.34 12.19
N VAL A 76 -15.60 4.75 10.98
CA VAL A 76 -16.26 3.89 10.00
C VAL A 76 -15.31 2.72 9.75
N GLN A 77 -15.78 1.53 10.12
CA GLN A 77 -15.14 0.24 9.93
C GLN A 77 -14.49 0.12 8.54
N GLY A 78 -13.19 0.42 8.46
CA GLY A 78 -12.44 0.42 7.19
C GLY A 78 -11.08 1.12 7.21
N PHE A 79 -10.79 2.02 8.14
CA PHE A 79 -9.47 2.67 8.23
C PHE A 79 -8.73 2.24 9.50
N ASN A 80 -8.15 1.04 9.46
CA ASN A 80 -7.04 0.71 10.35
C ASN A 80 -5.81 1.47 9.85
N LEU A 81 -5.59 2.64 10.44
CA LEU A 81 -4.26 3.23 10.60
C LEU A 81 -3.41 2.26 11.42
N SER A 82 -2.80 1.30 10.74
CA SER A 82 -1.73 0.48 11.29
C SER A 82 -0.60 0.50 10.30
N THR A 83 0.51 1.08 10.73
CA THR A 83 1.87 1.00 10.20
C THR A 83 2.25 -0.46 9.91
N SER A 84 1.77 -1.06 8.83
CA SER A 84 2.23 -2.36 8.37
C SER A 84 3.53 -2.14 7.62
N GLN A 85 4.62 -1.99 8.36
CA GLN A 85 5.94 -2.15 7.78
C GLN A 85 6.24 -3.65 7.68
N VAL A 86 6.51 -4.10 6.45
CA VAL A 86 6.97 -5.47 6.19
C VAL A 86 8.49 -5.45 6.28
N THR A 87 9.02 -6.10 7.32
CA THR A 87 10.46 -6.26 7.52
C THR A 87 10.89 -7.65 7.07
N MET A 88 11.72 -7.71 6.04
CA MET A 88 12.34 -8.92 5.52
C MET A 88 13.75 -9.07 6.11
N GLN A 89 14.10 -10.25 6.58
CA GLN A 89 15.47 -10.59 7.00
C GLN A 89 16.22 -11.22 5.82
N MET A 90 17.48 -10.81 5.62
CA MET A 90 18.35 -11.29 4.54
C MET A 90 17.68 -11.30 3.15
N PRO A 91 17.02 -10.20 2.74
CA PRO A 91 16.47 -10.10 1.40
C PRO A 91 17.58 -10.22 0.35
N LYS A 92 17.26 -10.94 -0.73
CA LYS A 92 18.13 -11.08 -1.90
C LYS A 92 17.33 -10.78 -3.16
N LEU A 93 17.85 -9.86 -3.97
CA LEU A 93 17.32 -9.50 -5.27
C LEU A 93 18.38 -9.83 -6.31
N ALA A 94 18.08 -10.74 -7.23
CA ALA A 94 18.93 -11.04 -8.37
C ALA A 94 18.18 -10.73 -9.67
N GLY A 95 18.91 -10.27 -10.68
CA GLY A 95 18.33 -9.94 -11.97
C GLY A 95 19.39 -9.76 -13.04
N PHE A 96 18.95 -9.31 -14.22
CA PHE A 96 19.82 -9.02 -15.35
C PHE A 96 19.58 -7.58 -15.81
N LYS A 97 20.65 -6.86 -16.13
CA LYS A 97 20.56 -5.58 -16.82
C LYS A 97 20.12 -5.80 -18.28
N LYS A 98 19.74 -4.72 -18.97
CA LYS A 98 19.31 -4.75 -20.39
C LYS A 98 20.36 -5.37 -21.34
N ASP A 99 21.63 -5.30 -20.96
CA ASP A 99 22.77 -5.89 -21.65
C ASP A 99 23.07 -7.34 -21.23
N ASN A 100 22.14 -7.99 -20.55
CA ASN A 100 22.22 -9.38 -20.09
C ASN A 100 23.31 -9.65 -19.04
N ARG A 101 23.80 -8.63 -18.34
CA ARG A 101 24.74 -8.80 -17.22
C ARG A 101 24.00 -9.08 -15.91
N PRO A 102 24.38 -10.11 -15.15
CA PRO A 102 23.76 -10.40 -13.87
C PRO A 102 24.11 -9.31 -12.84
N TYR A 103 23.15 -9.00 -11.99
CA TYR A 103 23.36 -8.21 -10.78
C TYR A 103 22.68 -8.90 -9.60
N GLU A 104 23.24 -8.70 -8.42
CA GLU A 104 22.71 -9.19 -7.16
C GLU A 104 22.78 -8.08 -6.12
N VAL A 105 21.70 -7.90 -5.36
CA VAL A 105 21.62 -6.99 -4.23
C VAL A 105 21.13 -7.79 -3.04
N VAL A 106 21.92 -7.80 -1.97
CA VAL A 106 21.59 -8.40 -0.69
C VAL A 106 21.59 -7.31 0.38
N ALA A 107 20.79 -7.50 1.43
CA ALA A 107 20.85 -6.65 2.60
C ALA A 107 20.66 -7.48 3.86
N LYS A 108 21.04 -6.96 5.02
CA LYS A 108 20.67 -7.62 6.29
C LYS A 108 19.18 -7.54 6.54
N GLN A 109 18.58 -6.38 6.27
CA GLN A 109 17.14 -6.17 6.42
C GLN A 109 16.61 -5.28 5.30
N ALA A 110 15.37 -5.54 4.89
CA ALA A 110 14.59 -4.63 4.05
C ALA A 110 13.26 -4.30 4.72
N ILE A 111 12.94 -3.01 4.81
CA ILE A 111 11.72 -2.50 5.43
C ILE A 111 10.90 -1.81 4.35
N GLN A 112 9.73 -2.37 4.05
CA GLN A 112 8.79 -1.84 3.07
C GLN A 112 7.53 -1.36 3.80
N ASP A 113 7.13 -0.12 3.57
CA ASP A 113 5.87 0.42 4.10
C ASP A 113 4.72 0.03 3.17
N VAL A 114 3.65 -0.58 3.68
CA VAL A 114 2.47 -0.91 2.85
C VAL A 114 1.78 0.32 2.25
N SER A 115 1.95 1.49 2.86
CA SER A 115 1.41 2.75 2.37
C SER A 115 2.17 3.25 1.14
N LYS A 116 3.44 2.85 1.02
CA LYS A 116 4.35 3.19 -0.08
C LYS A 116 5.11 1.94 -0.54
N PRO A 117 4.41 0.97 -1.18
CA PRO A 117 5.01 -0.31 -1.53
C PRO A 117 6.13 -0.18 -2.59
N SER A 118 6.25 0.96 -3.27
CA SER A 118 7.37 1.17 -4.19
C SER A 118 8.69 1.48 -3.49
N VAL A 119 8.68 1.90 -2.23
CA VAL A 119 9.88 2.32 -1.50
C VAL A 119 10.30 1.24 -0.52
N ILE A 120 11.53 0.77 -0.67
CA ILE A 120 12.13 -0.28 0.13
C ILE A 120 13.38 0.29 0.81
N ASN A 121 13.37 0.35 2.14
CA ASN A 121 14.54 0.77 2.92
C ASN A 121 15.43 -0.45 3.17
N LEU A 122 16.67 -0.40 2.71
CA LEU A 122 17.68 -1.44 2.84
C LEU A 122 18.63 -1.07 3.99
N VAL A 123 18.89 -2.01 4.89
CA VAL A 123 19.83 -1.86 6.00
C VAL A 123 21.00 -2.81 5.79
N GLU A 124 22.20 -2.26 5.83
CA GLU A 124 23.46 -2.95 5.56
C GLU A 124 23.38 -3.75 4.25
N MET A 125 23.41 -3.04 3.14
CA MET A 125 23.32 -3.62 1.82
C MET A 125 24.69 -3.89 1.21
N ASP A 126 24.74 -4.94 0.42
CA ASP A 126 25.84 -5.32 -0.45
C ASP A 126 25.26 -5.60 -1.84
N ALA A 127 25.86 -5.02 -2.88
CA ALA A 127 25.45 -5.21 -4.24
C ALA A 127 26.65 -5.66 -5.09
N HIS A 128 26.47 -6.76 -5.79
CA HIS A 128 27.42 -7.33 -6.73
C HIS A 128 26.93 -7.08 -8.16
N LEU A 129 27.78 -6.44 -8.97
CA LEU A 129 27.46 -6.09 -10.36
C LEU A 129 28.61 -6.49 -11.29
N VAL A 130 28.27 -6.85 -12.53
CA VAL A 130 29.24 -7.03 -13.61
C VAL A 130 29.25 -5.78 -14.51
N LEU A 131 30.42 -5.22 -14.74
CA LEU A 131 30.66 -4.02 -15.55
C LEU A 131 30.81 -4.35 -17.06
N GLU A 132 30.96 -3.33 -17.90
CA GLU A 132 31.03 -3.51 -19.39
C GLU A 132 32.36 -4.11 -19.79
N SER A 133 33.40 -3.83 -19.01
CA SER A 133 34.73 -4.42 -19.11
C SER A 133 34.78 -5.90 -18.71
N GLY A 134 33.68 -6.50 -18.23
CA GLY A 134 33.65 -7.84 -17.66
C GLY A 134 34.19 -7.94 -16.23
N GLN A 135 34.62 -6.82 -15.63
CA GLN A 135 35.04 -6.75 -14.23
C GLN A 135 33.85 -6.78 -13.29
N SER A 136 34.04 -7.30 -12.07
CA SER A 136 33.01 -7.25 -11.05
C SER A 136 33.23 -6.05 -10.13
N ALA A 137 32.12 -5.41 -9.77
CA ALA A 137 32.05 -4.36 -8.78
C ALA A 137 31.22 -4.84 -7.59
N ASN A 138 31.71 -4.59 -6.38
CA ASN A 138 30.96 -4.77 -5.14
C ASN A 138 30.73 -3.37 -4.52
N LEU A 139 29.48 -3.08 -4.20
CA LEU A 139 29.02 -1.85 -3.57
C LEU A 139 28.46 -2.21 -2.18
N THR A 140 29.01 -1.64 -1.13
CA THR A 140 28.48 -1.77 0.24
C THR A 140 27.97 -0.43 0.75
N ALA A 141 26.87 -0.42 1.48
CA ALA A 141 26.36 0.77 2.16
C ALA A 141 25.59 0.39 3.43
N LYS A 142 25.62 1.25 4.47
CA LYS A 142 24.85 0.99 5.70
C LYS A 142 23.35 1.22 5.53
N GLN A 143 22.97 2.16 4.68
CA GLN A 143 21.58 2.48 4.40
C GLN A 143 21.36 2.64 2.91
N GLY A 144 20.26 2.09 2.41
CA GLY A 144 19.80 2.24 1.04
C GLY A 144 18.31 2.50 0.99
N ILE A 145 17.85 3.23 -0.01
CA ILE A 145 16.45 3.44 -0.32
C ILE A 145 16.29 3.07 -1.79
N TYR A 146 15.56 2.00 -2.05
CA TYR A 146 15.27 1.55 -3.39
C TYR A 146 13.83 1.91 -3.75
N ASP A 147 13.67 2.69 -4.81
CA ASP A 147 12.38 3.03 -5.39
C ASP A 147 12.17 2.20 -6.67
N THR A 148 11.23 1.26 -6.61
CA THR A 148 10.92 0.35 -7.72
C THR A 148 10.18 1.04 -8.86
N GLN A 149 9.44 2.13 -8.63
CA GLN A 149 8.72 2.85 -9.68
C GLN A 149 9.67 3.74 -10.48
N ASN A 150 10.57 4.44 -9.77
CA ASN A 150 11.56 5.32 -10.40
C ASN A 150 12.83 4.56 -10.83
N GLU A 151 12.94 3.27 -10.49
CA GLU A 151 14.12 2.44 -10.71
C GLU A 151 15.39 3.17 -10.25
N THR A 152 15.34 3.71 -9.02
CA THR A 152 16.39 4.53 -8.43
C THR A 152 16.81 3.93 -7.10
N LEU A 153 18.12 3.83 -6.88
CA LEU A 153 18.71 3.44 -5.61
C LEU A 153 19.50 4.61 -5.04
N GLU A 154 19.07 5.08 -3.87
CA GLU A 154 19.82 6.04 -3.07
C GLU A 154 20.54 5.30 -1.95
N VAL A 155 21.86 5.38 -1.90
CA VAL A 155 22.68 4.81 -0.83
C VAL A 155 23.27 5.92 0.02
N LYS A 156 23.31 5.69 1.33
CA LYS A 156 23.76 6.66 2.33
C LYS A 156 24.60 5.95 3.39
N THR A 157 25.54 6.70 3.94
CA THR A 157 26.40 6.31 5.06
C THR A 157 27.37 5.17 4.69
N ASP A 158 28.66 5.50 4.72
CA ASP A 158 29.76 4.53 4.52
C ASP A 158 29.60 3.74 3.21
N VAL A 159 29.39 4.48 2.11
CA VAL A 159 29.21 3.90 0.80
C VAL A 159 30.59 3.61 0.21
N ARG A 160 30.83 2.35 -0.15
CA ARG A 160 32.11 1.91 -0.72
C ARG A 160 31.88 1.07 -1.96
N VAL A 161 32.59 1.37 -3.03
CA VAL A 161 32.59 0.57 -4.26
C VAL A 161 34.00 0.05 -4.50
N LYS A 162 34.13 -1.26 -4.64
CA LYS A 162 35.37 -1.93 -5.02
C LYS A 162 35.20 -2.62 -6.35
N THR A 163 36.20 -2.53 -7.20
CA THR A 163 36.22 -3.25 -8.48
C THR A 163 37.41 -4.19 -8.54
N THR A 164 37.29 -5.30 -9.27
CA THR A 164 38.40 -6.25 -9.46
C THR A 164 39.61 -5.66 -10.19
N SER A 165 39.46 -4.51 -10.87
CA SER A 165 40.56 -3.72 -11.42
C SER A 165 41.41 -2.98 -10.38
N GLY A 166 41.02 -2.96 -9.11
CA GLY A 166 41.77 -2.29 -8.04
C GLY A 166 41.27 -0.89 -7.68
N TYR A 167 40.14 -0.45 -8.22
CA TYR A 167 39.49 0.80 -7.80
C TYR A 167 38.81 0.62 -6.44
N ASP A 168 39.01 1.57 -5.53
CA ASP A 168 38.33 1.69 -4.23
C ASP A 168 37.74 3.10 -4.09
N ILE A 169 36.45 3.21 -4.32
CA ILE A 169 35.70 4.46 -4.28
C ILE A 169 34.97 4.54 -2.94
N ARG A 170 35.12 5.65 -2.23
CA ARG A 170 34.43 5.95 -0.98
C ARG A 170 33.57 7.19 -1.14
N LEU A 171 32.33 7.08 -0.71
CA LEU A 171 31.27 8.05 -0.89
C LEU A 171 30.50 8.16 0.42
N GLU A 172 29.99 9.35 0.76
CA GLU A 172 29.02 9.47 1.86
C GLU A 172 27.59 9.12 1.41
N GLN A 173 27.27 9.49 0.17
CA GLN A 173 25.97 9.27 -0.45
C GLN A 173 26.15 9.08 -1.96
N ALA A 174 25.29 8.29 -2.57
CA ALA A 174 25.16 8.24 -4.03
C ALA A 174 23.72 7.90 -4.43
N THR A 175 23.32 8.34 -5.60
CA THR A 175 22.03 8.01 -6.22
C THR A 175 22.28 7.41 -7.58
N MET A 176 21.83 6.18 -7.78
CA MET A 176 21.93 5.44 -9.03
C MET A 176 20.56 5.35 -9.70
N LYS A 177 20.50 5.63 -11.00
CA LYS A 177 19.32 5.39 -11.84
C LYS A 177 19.56 4.16 -12.70
N PHE A 178 18.83 3.07 -12.47
CA PHE A 178 19.04 1.83 -13.22
C PHE A 178 18.62 1.92 -14.69
N LYS A 179 17.64 2.77 -15.02
CA LYS A 179 17.16 2.97 -16.41
C LYS A 179 18.25 3.46 -17.36
N THR A 180 19.01 4.48 -16.93
CA THR A 180 20.05 5.15 -17.72
C THR A 180 21.46 4.65 -17.36
N GLY A 181 21.63 4.15 -16.14
CA GLY A 181 22.93 3.77 -15.61
C GLY A 181 23.71 4.96 -15.02
N ASP A 182 23.03 6.09 -14.77
CA ASP A 182 23.67 7.29 -14.21
C ASP A 182 23.85 7.15 -12.70
N ILE A 183 24.98 7.67 -12.20
CA ILE A 183 25.28 7.71 -10.77
C ILE A 183 25.69 9.13 -10.40
N ASN A 184 24.99 9.71 -9.44
CA ASN A 184 25.25 11.06 -8.96
C ASN A 184 25.53 11.06 -7.46
N SER A 185 26.50 11.85 -7.05
CA SER A 185 26.82 12.13 -5.65
C SER A 185 27.04 13.63 -5.48
N SER A 186 26.26 14.23 -4.59
CA SER A 186 26.39 15.63 -4.17
C SER A 186 27.22 15.80 -2.89
N LYS A 187 27.88 14.73 -2.45
CA LYS A 187 28.69 14.66 -1.23
C LYS A 187 30.14 14.34 -1.58
N PRO A 188 31.10 14.62 -0.67
CA PRO A 188 32.49 14.34 -0.92
C PRO A 188 32.74 12.90 -1.36
N VAL A 189 33.59 12.77 -2.37
CA VAL A 189 33.94 11.50 -3.00
C VAL A 189 35.45 11.35 -2.95
N ASN A 190 35.89 10.12 -2.75
CA ASN A 190 37.31 9.80 -2.75
C ASN A 190 37.55 8.50 -3.50
N VAL A 191 38.39 8.56 -4.52
CA VAL A 191 38.64 7.46 -5.45
C VAL A 191 40.11 7.08 -5.35
N LYS A 192 40.38 5.86 -4.88
CA LYS A 192 41.71 5.28 -4.87
C LYS A 192 41.88 4.34 -6.04
N MET A 193 43.04 4.46 -6.68
CA MET A 193 43.45 3.73 -7.87
C MET A 193 44.88 3.21 -7.65
N SER A 194 45.35 2.33 -8.52
CA SER A 194 46.72 1.79 -8.44
C SER A 194 47.81 2.85 -8.65
N ASP A 195 47.48 3.91 -9.39
CA ASP A 195 48.37 4.99 -9.82
C ASP A 195 48.11 6.32 -9.08
N GLY A 196 47.19 6.34 -8.11
CA GLY A 196 46.91 7.56 -7.35
C GLY A 196 45.57 7.60 -6.64
N GLU A 197 45.20 8.78 -6.18
CA GLU A 197 43.97 9.09 -5.46
C GLU A 197 43.37 10.42 -5.96
N ILE A 198 42.05 10.45 -6.16
CA ILE A 198 41.28 11.64 -6.52
C ILE A 198 40.25 11.92 -5.44
N SER A 199 40.21 13.14 -4.92
CA SER A 199 39.18 13.61 -4.00
C SER A 199 38.40 14.77 -4.62
N ALA A 200 37.08 14.81 -4.47
CA ALA A 200 36.23 15.89 -4.95
C ALA A 200 34.99 16.07 -4.07
N ASP A 201 34.23 17.15 -4.26
CA ASP A 201 33.01 17.42 -3.48
C ASP A 201 31.78 16.71 -4.05
N GLY A 202 31.86 16.22 -5.28
CA GLY A 202 30.80 15.49 -5.93
C GLY A 202 31.30 14.65 -7.11
N LEU A 203 30.42 13.77 -7.56
CA LEU A 203 30.66 12.83 -8.67
C LEU A 203 29.40 12.76 -9.52
N GLU A 204 29.58 12.87 -10.82
CA GLU A 204 28.55 12.57 -11.81
C GLU A 204 29.11 11.53 -12.79
N MET A 205 28.37 10.45 -12.96
CA MET A 205 28.69 9.39 -13.88
C MET A 205 27.50 9.17 -14.79
N VAL A 206 27.74 9.23 -16.10
CA VAL A 206 26.70 9.07 -17.11
C VAL A 206 27.06 7.97 -18.11
N ASP A 207 26.06 7.53 -18.86
CA ASP A 207 26.21 6.53 -19.93
C ASP A 207 26.81 5.21 -19.42
N ASN A 208 26.30 4.69 -18.30
CA ASN A 208 26.77 3.46 -17.66
C ASN A 208 28.28 3.47 -17.28
N GLY A 209 28.83 4.64 -16.98
CA GLY A 209 30.23 4.77 -16.57
C GLY A 209 31.20 5.16 -17.68
N LYS A 210 30.71 5.43 -18.90
CA LYS A 210 31.58 5.89 -20.01
C LYS A 210 32.13 7.30 -19.79
N ARG A 211 31.42 8.13 -19.03
CA ARG A 211 31.89 9.45 -18.63
C ARG A 211 31.74 9.62 -17.14
N VAL A 212 32.83 10.05 -16.51
CA VAL A 212 32.92 10.34 -15.09
C VAL A 212 33.41 11.76 -14.93
N THR A 213 32.66 12.57 -14.20
CA THR A 213 32.92 13.98 -13.95
C THR A 213 33.01 14.19 -12.45
N PHE A 214 34.13 14.75 -11.99
CA PHE A 214 34.32 15.18 -10.60
C PHE A 214 33.96 16.67 -10.48
N ILE A 215 33.20 17.04 -9.45
CA ILE A 215 32.63 18.39 -9.32
C ILE A 215 33.13 19.03 -8.02
N GLY A 216 33.42 20.34 -8.08
CA GLY A 216 33.83 21.15 -6.93
C GLY A 216 35.35 21.18 -6.73
N ASN A 217 35.80 21.03 -5.48
CA ASN A 217 37.20 21.07 -5.08
C ASN A 217 37.96 19.78 -5.43
N VAL A 218 38.17 19.55 -6.73
CA VAL A 218 38.87 18.36 -7.23
C VAL A 218 40.38 18.44 -6.93
N ARG A 219 40.90 17.43 -6.24
CA ARG A 219 42.32 17.24 -5.96
C ARG A 219 42.75 15.86 -6.46
N SER A 220 43.85 15.82 -7.20
CA SER A 220 44.45 14.58 -7.67
C SER A 220 45.87 14.44 -7.11
N ARG A 221 46.18 13.25 -6.63
CA ARG A 221 47.53 12.84 -6.26
C ARG A 221 47.86 11.59 -7.07
N LEU A 222 48.75 11.74 -8.04
CA LEU A 222 49.25 10.63 -8.83
C LEU A 222 50.58 10.17 -8.25
N GLU A 223 50.72 8.87 -8.06
CA GLU A 223 52.00 8.26 -7.70
C GLU A 223 52.67 7.78 -8.99
N PRO A 224 53.92 8.19 -9.27
CA PRO A 224 54.63 7.72 -10.44
C PRO A 224 54.83 6.19 -10.33
N THR A 225 54.06 5.43 -11.08
CA THR A 225 54.38 4.03 -11.32
C THR A 225 55.59 3.97 -12.24
N ALA A 226 56.52 3.03 -11.99
CA ALA A 226 57.76 2.88 -12.76
C ALA A 226 57.54 2.58 -14.27
N ASP A 227 56.30 2.35 -14.69
CA ASP A 227 55.86 2.13 -16.07
C ASP A 227 55.34 3.39 -16.77
N GLY A 228 55.73 4.58 -16.30
CA GLY A 228 55.41 5.89 -16.88
C GLY A 228 56.05 6.18 -18.25
N ALA A 229 56.05 5.23 -19.18
CA ALA A 229 56.18 5.54 -20.60
C ALA A 229 54.82 6.09 -21.08
N PRO A 230 54.74 7.34 -21.57
CA PRO A 230 53.47 7.88 -22.06
C PRO A 230 52.95 6.99 -23.19
N SER A 231 51.77 6.39 -22.99
CA SER A 231 51.04 5.72 -24.06
C SER A 231 50.84 6.72 -25.19
N LYS A 232 51.47 6.43 -26.33
CA LYS A 232 51.54 7.25 -27.54
C LYS A 232 50.17 7.41 -28.25
N GLN A 233 49.07 7.54 -27.53
CA GLN A 233 47.75 7.82 -28.12
C GLN A 233 47.41 9.32 -28.16
N GLN A 234 48.12 10.19 -27.43
CA GLN A 234 47.91 11.65 -27.47
C GLN A 234 49.01 12.45 -28.20
N ALA A 235 50.08 11.80 -28.67
CA ALA A 235 51.13 12.48 -29.43
C ALA A 235 50.94 12.44 -30.96
N ALA A 236 50.03 11.61 -31.49
CA ALA A 236 49.88 11.41 -32.94
C ALA A 236 48.99 12.45 -33.66
N VAL A 237 48.24 13.31 -32.95
CA VAL A 237 47.34 14.28 -33.60
C VAL A 237 47.99 15.64 -33.87
N LYS A 238 49.22 15.89 -33.39
CA LYS A 238 49.87 17.21 -33.51
C LYS A 238 51.06 17.27 -34.50
N GLN A 239 51.31 16.22 -35.29
CA GLN A 239 52.45 16.22 -36.24
C GLN A 239 52.08 16.06 -37.72
N GLU A 240 50.82 15.82 -38.08
CA GLU A 240 50.36 15.95 -39.47
C GLU A 240 49.68 17.31 -39.70
N LEU A 241 50.46 18.38 -39.76
CA LEU A 241 50.14 19.54 -40.62
C LEU A 241 51.40 20.37 -40.90
N ARG A 242 52.25 19.82 -41.76
CA ARG A 242 53.24 20.53 -42.61
C ARG A 242 53.25 19.77 -43.95
N PRO A 243 53.56 20.39 -45.10
CA PRO A 243 54.61 21.40 -45.32
C PRO A 243 54.17 22.86 -45.20
#